data_AF-A0A5B0P5Z7-F1
#
_entry.id   AF-A0A5B0P5Z7-F1
#
_cell.length_a   1.000
_cell.length_b   1.000
_cell.length_c   1.000
_cell.angle_alpha   90.00
_cell.angle_beta   90.00
_cell.angle_gamma   90.00
#
_symmetry.space_group_name_H-M   'P 1'
#
loop_
_entity.id
_entity.type
_entity.pdbx_description
1 polymer ?
#
loop_
_entity_poly.entity_id
_entity_poly.type
_entity_poly.pdbx_seq_one_letter_code
_entity_poly.pdbx_strand_id
1 'polypeptide(L)'
;MINRLESSVQPSVDVPAPVLLARDKEGKRALLEGAAKFNQKPKEGLKFLEAKGIIYDDPTLPRPQSLAFFFKTCPRLDKKLLGEYISRPENLEVLKAFMTLFDFRGKLISDCLRELLETFRLPGESQQIARITEVFAAVYVAAGAHDVKTEDAAYVLSYSVIMLNTDQHNPQNRKKMTLEDYKRNLRGVNDGEDFSAEYLVSSF
;
A
#
# COMPACT_ATOMS: atom_id res chain seq x y z
N MET A 1 33.23 16.56 23.55
CA MET A 1 32.10 16.01 24.35
C MET A 1 30.88 16.03 23.46
N ILE A 2 30.47 14.84 23.01
CA ILE A 2 29.42 14.62 22.00
C ILE A 2 28.07 14.59 22.74
N ASN A 3 27.20 15.56 22.45
CA ASN A 3 25.80 15.50 22.88
C ASN A 3 25.06 14.50 21.97
N ARG A 4 24.70 13.35 22.54
CA ARG A 4 23.74 12.42 21.97
C ARG A 4 22.37 13.10 21.96
N LEU A 5 21.90 13.48 20.77
CA LEU A 5 20.48 13.75 20.54
C LEU A 5 19.73 12.43 20.73
N GLU A 6 18.81 12.45 21.69
CA GLU A 6 17.91 11.37 22.01
C GLU A 6 17.08 11.01 20.76
N SER A 7 17.26 9.79 20.28
CA SER A 7 16.38 9.17 19.30
C SER A 7 14.99 9.04 19.92
N SER A 8 14.03 9.84 19.47
CA SER A 8 12.62 9.60 19.75
C SER A 8 12.19 8.30 19.06
N VAL A 9 12.32 7.18 19.78
CA VAL A 9 11.75 5.90 19.41
C VAL A 9 10.24 6.06 19.47
N GLN A 10 9.62 6.37 18.33
CA GLN A 10 8.17 6.19 18.19
C GLN A 10 7.91 4.67 18.22
N PRO A 11 7.02 4.19 19.10
CA PRO A 11 6.71 2.78 19.16
C PRO A 11 6.17 2.33 17.80
N SER A 12 6.76 1.27 17.25
CA SER A 12 6.16 0.51 16.16
C SER A 12 4.74 0.16 16.56
N VAL A 13 3.75 0.67 15.82
CA VAL A 13 2.36 0.26 16.02
C VAL A 13 2.25 -1.15 15.50
N ASP A 14 2.53 -2.12 16.38
CA ASP A 14 2.09 -3.50 16.21
C ASP A 14 0.57 -3.45 16.04
N VAL A 15 0.11 -3.50 14.79
CA VAL A 15 -1.31 -3.50 14.46
C VAL A 15 -1.90 -4.76 15.10
N PRO A 16 -2.81 -4.64 16.10
CA PRO A 16 -3.40 -5.80 16.72
C PRO A 16 -4.14 -6.64 15.69
N ALA A 17 -4.15 -7.96 15.91
CA ALA A 17 -4.74 -8.97 15.06
C ALA A 17 -6.21 -8.67 14.62
N PRO A 18 -6.72 -9.27 13.52
CA PRO A 18 -7.93 -8.87 12.78
C PRO A 18 -9.31 -9.04 13.48
N VAL A 19 -9.39 -8.95 14.81
CA VAL A 19 -10.56 -9.37 15.61
C VAL A 19 -11.04 -8.24 16.54
N LEU A 20 -11.13 -7.01 16.05
CA LEU A 20 -11.81 -5.92 16.77
C LEU A 20 -13.15 -5.48 16.13
N LEU A 21 -13.37 -5.80 14.85
CA LEU A 21 -14.55 -5.32 14.10
C LEU A 21 -15.89 -5.94 14.53
N ALA A 22 -15.87 -6.99 15.36
CA ALA A 22 -17.08 -7.67 15.81
C ALA A 22 -16.90 -8.35 17.17
N ARG A 23 -17.27 -7.62 18.22
CA ARG A 23 -17.12 -8.04 19.63
C ARG A 23 -18.11 -9.13 20.05
N ASP A 24 -19.21 -9.31 19.31
CA ASP A 24 -20.24 -10.32 19.57
C ASP A 24 -20.64 -11.12 18.30
N LYS A 25 -21.52 -12.12 18.49
CA LYS A 25 -21.98 -13.01 17.41
C LYS A 25 -22.77 -12.25 16.33
N GLU A 26 -23.49 -11.20 16.70
CA GLU A 26 -24.30 -10.41 15.77
C GLU A 26 -23.41 -9.53 14.88
N GLY A 27 -22.43 -8.85 15.47
CA GLY A 27 -21.41 -8.09 14.77
C GLY A 27 -20.62 -8.97 13.80
N LYS A 28 -20.29 -10.21 14.18
CA LYS A 28 -19.54 -11.14 13.29
C LYS A 28 -20.39 -11.50 12.07
N ARG A 29 -21.69 -11.72 12.27
CA ARG A 29 -22.62 -11.98 11.18
C ARG A 29 -22.78 -10.75 10.27
N ALA A 30 -22.94 -9.57 10.86
CA ALA A 30 -23.03 -8.32 10.12
C ALA A 30 -21.75 -8.00 9.31
N LEU A 31 -20.57 -8.28 9.87
CA LEU A 31 -19.30 -8.13 9.17
C LEU A 31 -19.25 -9.03 7.92
N LEU A 32 -19.57 -10.32 8.06
CA LEU A 32 -19.55 -11.27 6.95
C LEU A 32 -20.60 -10.94 5.88
N GLU A 33 -21.79 -10.54 6.29
CA GLU A 33 -22.85 -10.10 5.38
C GLU A 33 -22.43 -8.82 4.64
N GLY A 34 -21.88 -7.85 5.36
CA GLY A 34 -21.40 -6.60 4.79
C GLY A 34 -20.24 -6.79 3.81
N ALA A 35 -19.29 -7.66 4.13
CA ALA A 35 -18.22 -8.05 3.21
C ALA A 35 -18.77 -8.74 1.95
N ALA A 36 -19.75 -9.64 2.09
CA ALA A 36 -20.40 -10.26 0.94
C ALA A 36 -21.15 -9.24 0.06
N LYS A 37 -21.84 -8.26 0.67
CA LYS A 37 -22.47 -7.14 -0.05
C LYS A 37 -21.43 -6.25 -0.73
N PHE A 38 -20.30 -5.98 -0.07
CA PHE A 38 -19.20 -5.22 -0.68
C PHE A 38 -18.69 -5.91 -1.94
N ASN A 39 -18.51 -7.24 -1.88
CA ASN A 39 -18.03 -8.03 -3.01
C ASN A 39 -19.01 -8.10 -4.18
N GLN A 40 -20.26 -7.68 -3.99
CA GLN A 40 -21.24 -7.51 -5.07
C GLN A 40 -21.29 -6.06 -5.54
N LYS A 41 -21.39 -5.12 -4.60
CA LYS A 41 -21.52 -3.69 -4.83
C LYS A 41 -20.83 -2.92 -3.69
N PRO A 42 -19.57 -2.47 -3.88
CA PRO A 42 -18.77 -1.85 -2.82
C PRO A 42 -19.46 -0.72 -2.06
N LYS A 43 -20.13 0.20 -2.78
CA LYS A 43 -20.84 1.35 -2.18
C LYS A 43 -22.04 0.91 -1.32
N GLU A 44 -22.77 -0.15 -1.71
CA GLU A 44 -23.90 -0.66 -0.92
C GLU A 44 -23.42 -1.47 0.29
N GLY A 45 -22.37 -2.28 0.12
CA GLY A 45 -21.75 -3.02 1.23
C GLY A 45 -21.21 -2.10 2.32
N LEU A 46 -20.52 -1.02 1.94
CA LEU A 46 -20.04 -0.03 2.90
C LEU A 46 -21.19 0.67 3.63
N LYS A 47 -22.23 1.12 2.92
CA LYS A 47 -23.41 1.72 3.57
C LYS A 47 -24.02 0.79 4.60
N PHE A 48 -24.11 -0.50 4.31
CA PHE A 48 -24.60 -1.50 5.26
C PHE A 48 -23.68 -1.64 6.49
N LEU A 49 -22.37 -1.74 6.27
CA LEU A 49 -21.37 -1.85 7.34
C LEU A 49 -21.35 -0.60 8.24
N GLU A 50 -21.46 0.59 7.64
CA GLU A 50 -21.55 1.87 8.35
C GLU A 50 -22.83 1.93 9.19
N ALA A 51 -23.98 1.57 8.62
CA ALA A 51 -25.26 1.55 9.33
C ALA A 51 -25.29 0.53 10.49
N LYS A 52 -24.49 -0.54 10.39
CA LYS A 52 -24.32 -1.54 11.46
C LYS A 52 -23.23 -1.17 12.48
N GLY A 53 -22.57 -0.02 12.33
CA GLY A 53 -21.52 0.43 13.25
C GLY A 53 -20.25 -0.42 13.19
N ILE A 54 -20.02 -1.18 12.12
CA ILE A 54 -18.90 -2.12 12.02
C ILE A 54 -17.56 -1.43 11.70
N ILE A 55 -17.61 -0.29 10.99
CA ILE A 55 -16.40 0.42 10.52
C ILE A 55 -15.81 1.36 11.58
N TYR A 56 -16.65 1.93 12.45
CA TYR A 56 -16.29 3.02 13.35
C TYR A 56 -16.03 2.52 14.78
N ASP A 57 -14.91 1.83 14.99
CA ASP A 57 -14.52 1.32 16.33
C ASP A 57 -14.00 2.44 17.26
N ASP A 58 -13.33 3.45 16.69
CA ASP A 58 -12.87 4.64 17.41
C ASP A 58 -13.65 5.89 16.92
N PRO A 59 -14.48 6.52 17.77
CA PRO A 59 -15.29 7.69 17.39
C PRO A 59 -14.45 8.97 17.20
N THR A 60 -13.18 8.97 17.62
CA THR A 60 -12.27 10.11 17.44
C THR A 60 -11.57 10.09 16.08
N LEU A 61 -11.54 8.93 15.42
CA LEU A 61 -10.95 8.80 14.10
C LEU A 61 -11.87 9.38 13.03
N PRO A 62 -11.35 10.23 12.12
CA PRO A 62 -12.14 10.67 10.98
C PRO A 62 -12.44 9.49 10.04
N ARG A 63 -13.53 9.64 9.28
CA ARG A 63 -14.05 8.58 8.40
C ARG A 63 -13.00 7.93 7.48
N PRO A 64 -12.08 8.66 6.83
CA PRO A 64 -11.06 8.03 5.99
C PRO A 64 -10.15 7.05 6.73
N GLN A 65 -9.75 7.39 7.96
CA GLN A 65 -8.91 6.56 8.82
C GLN A 65 -9.68 5.32 9.28
N SER A 66 -10.94 5.45 9.69
CA SER A 66 -11.78 4.30 10.06
C SER A 66 -11.96 3.34 8.88
N LEU A 67 -12.23 3.86 7.68
CA LEU A 67 -12.34 3.04 6.47
C LEU A 67 -11.02 2.37 6.10
N ALA A 68 -9.91 3.09 6.18
CA ALA A 68 -8.57 2.54 5.93
C ALA A 68 -8.26 1.37 6.86
N PHE A 69 -8.48 1.56 8.17
CA PHE A 69 -8.27 0.51 9.16
C PHE A 69 -9.19 -0.69 8.91
N PHE A 70 -10.47 -0.44 8.63
CA PHE A 70 -11.42 -1.47 8.24
C PHE A 70 -10.94 -2.25 7.01
N PHE A 71 -10.50 -1.59 5.95
CA PHE A 71 -10.04 -2.27 4.74
C PHE A 71 -8.78 -3.12 4.96
N LYS A 72 -7.88 -2.68 5.84
CA LYS A 72 -6.64 -3.43 6.14
C LYS A 72 -6.91 -4.67 6.98
N THR A 73 -7.96 -4.64 7.81
CA THR A 73 -8.24 -5.68 8.82
C THR A 73 -9.43 -6.58 8.47
N CYS A 74 -10.34 -6.13 7.61
CA CYS A 74 -11.56 -6.88 7.28
C CYS A 74 -11.24 -8.14 6.48
N PRO A 75 -11.55 -9.34 6.99
CA PRO A 75 -11.38 -10.56 6.23
C PRO A 75 -12.42 -10.63 5.09
N ARG A 76 -12.10 -11.40 4.06
CA ARG A 76 -13.03 -11.77 2.96
C ARG A 76 -13.50 -10.63 2.05
N LEU A 77 -12.89 -9.45 2.12
CA LEU A 77 -13.04 -8.49 1.04
C LEU A 77 -12.35 -9.02 -0.21
N ASP A 78 -13.02 -8.88 -1.34
CA ASP A 78 -12.42 -9.16 -2.64
C ASP A 78 -11.30 -8.14 -2.90
N LYS A 79 -10.08 -8.64 -3.05
CA LYS A 79 -8.87 -7.82 -3.20
C LYS A 79 -8.87 -6.99 -4.48
N LYS A 80 -9.54 -7.46 -5.55
CA LYS A 80 -9.66 -6.71 -6.80
C LYS A 80 -10.63 -5.55 -6.61
N LEU A 81 -11.81 -5.81 -6.06
CA LEU A 81 -12.80 -4.77 -5.79
C LEU A 81 -12.29 -3.74 -4.77
N LEU A 82 -11.50 -4.16 -3.78
CA LEU A 82 -10.84 -3.25 -2.85
C LEU A 82 -9.87 -2.30 -3.58
N GLY A 83 -8.98 -2.85 -4.42
CA GLY A 83 -8.04 -2.04 -5.20
C GLY A 83 -8.73 -1.05 -6.12
N GLU A 84 -9.78 -1.48 -6.83
CA GLU A 84 -10.60 -0.63 -7.69
C GLU A 84 -11.38 0.43 -6.91
N TYR A 85 -11.84 0.13 -5.70
CA TYR A 85 -12.58 1.07 -4.87
C TYR A 85 -11.66 2.14 -4.28
N ILE A 86 -10.57 1.74 -3.64
CA ILE A 86 -9.71 2.65 -2.88
C ILE A 86 -8.97 3.65 -3.78
N SER A 87 -8.71 3.28 -5.04
CA SER A 87 -8.00 4.11 -6.03
C SER A 87 -8.88 5.10 -6.79
N ARG A 88 -10.19 5.16 -6.51
CA ARG A 88 -11.08 6.14 -7.15
C ARG A 88 -10.75 7.57 -6.70
N PRO A 89 -10.91 8.58 -7.57
CA PRO A 89 -10.63 9.98 -7.21
C PRO A 89 -11.38 10.44 -5.96
N GLU A 90 -12.64 10.02 -5.77
CA GLU A 90 -13.43 10.38 -4.59
C GLU A 90 -12.93 9.76 -3.28
N ASN A 91 -12.06 8.75 -3.35
CA ASN A 91 -11.55 7.98 -2.21
C ASN A 91 -10.07 8.27 -1.90
N LEU A 92 -9.49 9.33 -2.47
CA LEU A 92 -8.08 9.66 -2.31
C LEU A 92 -7.64 9.78 -0.84
N GLU A 93 -8.45 10.40 0.01
CA GLU A 93 -8.11 10.54 1.44
C GLU A 93 -8.14 9.19 2.18
N VAL A 94 -8.98 8.25 1.74
CA VAL A 94 -8.99 6.87 2.26
C VAL A 94 -7.73 6.13 1.82
N LEU A 95 -7.30 6.30 0.57
CA LEU A 95 -6.07 5.70 0.05
C LEU A 95 -4.84 6.22 0.80
N LYS A 96 -4.75 7.53 1.03
CA LYS A 96 -3.67 8.14 1.83
C LYS A 96 -3.66 7.56 3.25
N ALA A 97 -4.81 7.55 3.93
CA ALA A 97 -4.92 6.98 5.27
C ALA A 97 -4.52 5.49 5.28
N PHE A 98 -4.95 4.72 4.29
CA PHE A 98 -4.61 3.30 4.15
C PHE A 98 -3.11 3.08 3.98
N MET A 99 -2.45 3.89 3.16
CA MET A 99 -1.01 3.80 2.93
C MET A 99 -0.20 4.10 4.19
N THR A 100 -0.67 5.01 5.05
CA THR A 100 -0.02 5.32 6.33
C THR A 100 -0.12 4.20 7.39
N LEU A 101 -0.93 3.17 7.15
CA LEU A 101 -1.01 2.00 8.04
C LEU A 101 0.12 0.98 7.81
N PHE A 102 1.02 1.23 6.85
CA PHE A 102 2.17 0.38 6.59
C PHE A 102 3.42 0.98 7.23
N ASP A 103 4.24 0.12 7.82
CA ASP A 103 5.55 0.51 8.30
C ASP A 103 6.60 0.25 7.23
N PHE A 104 6.98 1.31 6.51
CA PHE A 104 7.98 1.27 5.43
C PHE A 104 9.39 1.67 5.91
N ARG A 105 9.56 2.01 7.19
CA ARG A 105 10.82 2.54 7.71
C ARG A 105 11.95 1.53 7.51
N GLY A 106 13.03 1.96 6.88
CA GLY A 106 14.23 1.14 6.66
C GLY A 106 14.05 -0.06 5.72
N LYS A 107 12.94 -0.16 4.99
CA LYS A 107 12.68 -1.26 4.05
C LYS A 107 13.00 -0.86 2.61
N LEU A 108 13.34 -1.86 1.79
CA LEU A 108 13.46 -1.68 0.35
C LEU A 108 12.10 -1.41 -0.28
N ILE A 109 12.07 -0.61 -1.34
CA ILE A 109 10.83 -0.29 -2.04
C ILE A 109 10.11 -1.55 -2.58
N SER A 110 10.86 -2.57 -3.00
CA SER A 110 10.33 -3.85 -3.48
C SER A 110 9.58 -4.63 -2.40
N ASP A 111 10.11 -4.63 -1.17
CA ASP A 111 9.46 -5.26 -0.02
C ASP A 111 8.20 -4.49 0.40
N CYS A 112 8.29 -3.16 0.45
CA CYS A 112 7.12 -2.30 0.71
C CYS A 112 6.00 -2.50 -0.32
N LEU A 113 6.34 -2.60 -1.61
CA LEU A 113 5.37 -2.90 -2.66
C LEU A 113 4.79 -4.30 -2.51
N ARG A 114 5.60 -5.30 -2.14
CA ARG A 114 5.09 -6.66 -1.88
C ARG A 114 4.07 -6.65 -0.74
N GLU A 115 4.40 -6.02 0.38
CA GLU A 115 3.49 -5.86 1.54
C GLU A 115 2.20 -5.14 1.15
N LEU A 116 2.28 -4.07 0.36
CA LEU A 116 1.11 -3.34 -0.13
C LEU A 116 0.23 -4.23 -1.02
N LEU A 117 0.82 -4.89 -2.02
CA LEU A 117 0.11 -5.68 -3.03
C LEU A 117 -0.36 -7.06 -2.53
N GLU A 118 0.04 -7.45 -1.32
CA GLU A 118 -0.59 -8.52 -0.58
C GLU A 118 -1.99 -8.12 -0.08
N THR A 119 -2.25 -6.84 0.18
CA THR A 119 -3.53 -6.39 0.73
C THR A 119 -4.65 -6.25 -0.31
N PHE A 120 -4.33 -5.77 -1.52
CA PHE A 120 -5.28 -5.64 -2.63
C PHE A 120 -4.62 -5.98 -3.98
N ARG A 121 -5.41 -6.06 -5.05
CA ARG A 121 -4.88 -6.23 -6.42
C ARG A 121 -4.83 -4.88 -7.13
N LEU A 122 -3.74 -4.59 -7.83
CA LEU A 122 -3.66 -3.38 -8.64
C LEU A 122 -4.83 -3.35 -9.64
N PRO A 123 -5.50 -2.19 -9.80
CA PRO A 123 -6.51 -1.99 -10.82
C PRO A 123 -5.92 -2.11 -12.24
N GLY A 124 -6.78 -2.31 -13.24
CA GLY A 124 -6.37 -2.32 -14.64
C GLY A 124 -6.29 -0.92 -15.28
N GLU A 125 -6.96 0.09 -14.71
CA GLU A 125 -6.99 1.44 -15.25
C GLU A 125 -5.69 2.19 -14.90
N SER A 126 -5.02 2.74 -15.92
CA SER A 126 -3.72 3.42 -15.76
C SER A 126 -3.77 4.57 -14.75
N GLN A 127 -4.86 5.34 -14.75
CA GLN A 127 -5.07 6.47 -13.83
C GLN A 127 -5.23 6.02 -12.37
N GLN A 128 -5.77 4.83 -12.13
CA GLN A 128 -5.91 4.28 -10.79
C GLN A 128 -4.58 3.74 -10.27
N ILE A 129 -3.80 3.07 -11.14
CA ILE A 129 -2.44 2.63 -10.81
C ILE A 129 -1.57 3.84 -10.47
N ALA A 130 -1.61 4.89 -11.30
CA ALA A 130 -0.84 6.11 -11.08
C ALA A 130 -1.12 6.71 -9.69
N ARG A 131 -2.38 6.83 -9.31
CA ARG A 131 -2.79 7.35 -8.00
C ARG A 131 -2.27 6.50 -6.83
N ILE A 132 -2.32 5.17 -6.95
CA ILE A 132 -1.76 4.28 -5.92
C ILE A 132 -0.26 4.49 -5.80
N THR A 133 0.45 4.53 -6.93
CA THR A 133 1.90 4.66 -6.95
C THR A 133 2.38 6.03 -6.49
N GLU A 134 1.67 7.11 -6.83
CA GLU A 134 1.94 8.48 -6.32
C GLU A 134 1.83 8.52 -4.79
N VAL A 135 0.72 8.01 -4.24
CA VAL A 135 0.52 7.98 -2.78
C VAL A 135 1.54 7.07 -2.10
N PHE A 136 1.86 5.93 -2.70
CA PHE A 136 2.88 5.02 -2.18
C PHE A 136 4.26 5.69 -2.14
N ALA A 137 4.67 6.35 -3.22
CA ALA A 137 5.95 7.04 -3.33
C ALA A 137 6.10 8.12 -2.26
N ALA A 138 5.07 8.97 -2.08
CA ALA A 138 5.05 10.00 -1.04
C ALA A 138 5.22 9.40 0.37
N VAL A 139 4.48 8.32 0.68
CA VAL A 139 4.56 7.67 1.99
C VAL A 139 5.89 6.94 2.20
N TYR A 140 6.43 6.30 1.17
CA TYR A 140 7.73 5.63 1.22
C TYR A 140 8.86 6.62 1.52
N VAL A 141 8.87 7.78 0.84
CA VAL A 141 9.85 8.84 1.09
C VAL A 141 9.69 9.43 2.48
N ALA A 142 8.46 9.74 2.90
CA ALA A 142 8.19 10.27 4.24
C ALA A 142 8.58 9.31 5.38
N ALA A 143 8.59 7.99 5.14
CA ALA A 143 9.02 6.99 6.11
C ALA A 143 10.55 6.91 6.29
N GLY A 144 11.33 7.78 5.64
CA GLY A 144 12.79 7.70 5.60
C GLY A 144 13.23 6.71 4.52
N ALA A 145 12.86 7.02 3.28
CA ALA A 145 13.31 6.28 2.11
C ALA A 145 14.82 6.05 2.16
N HIS A 146 15.24 4.83 1.83
CA HIS A 146 16.63 4.42 1.91
C HIS A 146 17.49 5.17 0.88
N ASP A 147 17.75 4.57 -0.29
CA ASP A 147 18.63 5.13 -1.31
C ASP A 147 17.87 5.94 -2.36
N VAL A 148 16.68 6.43 -1.99
CA VAL A 148 15.75 7.09 -2.90
C VAL A 148 15.54 8.53 -2.44
N LYS A 149 15.93 9.49 -3.28
CA LYS A 149 16.06 10.90 -2.89
C LYS A 149 14.76 11.68 -2.94
N THR A 150 13.87 11.36 -3.88
CA THR A 150 12.67 12.16 -4.15
C THR A 150 11.45 11.27 -4.36
N GLU A 151 10.25 11.86 -4.22
CA GLU A 151 8.99 11.18 -4.52
C GLU A 151 8.91 10.78 -6.00
N ASP A 152 9.43 11.62 -6.91
CA ASP A 152 9.49 11.30 -8.34
C ASP A 152 10.38 10.07 -8.62
N ALA A 153 11.56 10.01 -7.98
CA ALA A 153 12.44 8.85 -8.07
C ALA A 153 11.75 7.59 -7.53
N ALA A 154 11.08 7.68 -6.37
CA ALA A 154 10.32 6.58 -5.78
C ALA A 154 9.15 6.14 -6.67
N TYR A 155 8.47 7.08 -7.31
CA TYR A 155 7.36 6.82 -8.23
C TYR A 155 7.83 6.03 -9.46
N VAL A 156 8.89 6.51 -10.13
CA VAL A 156 9.45 5.83 -11.32
C VAL A 156 10.01 4.45 -10.94
N LEU A 157 10.73 4.35 -9.83
CA LEU A 157 11.27 3.10 -9.33
C LEU A 157 10.17 2.11 -8.93
N SER A 158 9.04 2.58 -8.41
CA SER A 158 7.90 1.70 -8.12
C SER A 158 7.32 1.07 -9.37
N TYR A 159 7.16 1.88 -10.44
CA TYR A 159 6.76 1.36 -11.74
C TYR A 159 7.78 0.39 -12.30
N SER A 160 9.08 0.67 -12.15
CA SER A 160 10.11 -0.25 -12.64
C SER A 160 10.06 -1.59 -11.92
N VAL A 161 9.82 -1.63 -10.60
CA VAL A 161 9.64 -2.88 -9.85
C VAL A 161 8.41 -3.66 -10.31
N ILE A 162 7.27 -2.98 -10.51
CA ILE A 162 6.04 -3.62 -11.00
C ILE A 162 6.25 -4.21 -12.42
N MET A 163 6.91 -3.45 -13.29
CA MET A 163 7.26 -3.89 -14.64
C MET A 163 8.26 -5.05 -14.61
N LEU A 164 9.28 -4.99 -13.75
CA LEU A 164 10.27 -6.04 -13.58
C LEU A 164 9.62 -7.36 -13.16
N ASN A 165 8.69 -7.32 -12.21
CA ASN A 165 7.96 -8.52 -11.81
C ASN A 165 7.20 -9.15 -12.99
N THR A 166 6.56 -8.32 -13.83
CA THR A 166 5.90 -8.79 -15.04
C THR A 166 6.90 -9.36 -16.05
N ASP A 167 8.03 -8.68 -16.25
CA ASP A 167 9.11 -9.12 -17.12
C ASP A 167 9.64 -10.50 -16.70
N GLN A 168 10.02 -10.67 -15.42
CA GLN A 168 10.61 -11.89 -14.87
C GLN A 168 9.63 -13.07 -14.88
N HIS A 169 8.36 -12.86 -14.54
CA HIS A 169 7.43 -13.98 -14.29
C HIS A 169 6.43 -14.25 -15.42
N ASN A 170 6.26 -13.36 -16.41
CA ASN A 170 5.37 -13.64 -17.55
C ASN A 170 5.95 -14.74 -18.46
N PRO A 171 5.33 -15.92 -18.62
CA PRO A 171 5.86 -17.00 -19.46
C PRO A 171 5.96 -16.65 -20.94
N GLN A 172 5.21 -15.65 -21.41
CA GLN A 172 5.25 -15.19 -22.80
C GLN A 172 6.50 -14.34 -23.09
N ASN A 173 7.12 -13.76 -22.07
CA ASN A 173 8.36 -13.01 -22.24
C ASN A 173 9.56 -13.97 -22.31
N ARG A 174 10.09 -14.17 -23.51
CA ARG A 174 11.19 -15.09 -23.81
C ARG A 174 12.57 -14.52 -23.48
N LYS A 175 12.72 -13.19 -23.41
CA LYS A 175 14.00 -12.53 -23.11
C LYS A 175 13.81 -11.65 -21.88
N LYS A 176 14.20 -12.20 -20.73
CA LYS A 176 14.13 -11.51 -19.44
C LYS A 176 15.16 -10.39 -19.39
N MET A 177 14.79 -9.30 -18.73
CA MET A 177 15.69 -8.23 -18.35
C MET A 177 16.78 -8.80 -17.45
N THR A 178 18.04 -8.51 -17.76
CA THR A 178 19.15 -8.82 -16.85
C THR A 178 19.31 -7.73 -15.81
N LEU A 179 20.03 -8.01 -14.72
CA LEU A 179 20.36 -6.98 -13.72
C LEU A 179 21.07 -5.77 -14.36
N GLU A 180 21.96 -6.01 -15.32
CA GLU A 180 22.66 -4.93 -16.03
C GLU A 180 21.71 -4.11 -16.93
N ASP A 181 20.72 -4.75 -17.54
CA ASP A 181 19.66 -4.03 -18.25
C ASP A 181 18.83 -3.17 -17.28
N TYR A 182 18.50 -3.70 -16.10
CA TYR A 182 17.72 -3.00 -15.08
C TYR A 182 18.47 -1.77 -14.55
N LYS A 183 19.75 -1.92 -14.18
CA LYS A 183 20.63 -0.80 -13.81
C LYS A 183 20.68 0.26 -14.91
N ARG A 184 20.88 -0.18 -16.16
CA ARG A 184 20.96 0.72 -17.32
C ARG A 184 19.68 1.54 -17.51
N ASN A 185 18.51 0.92 -17.31
CA ASN A 185 17.20 1.54 -17.45
C ASN A 185 16.90 2.58 -16.35
N LEU A 186 17.53 2.45 -15.18
CA LEU A 186 17.32 3.34 -14.03
C LEU A 186 18.42 4.41 -13.86
N ARG A 187 19.32 4.56 -14.83
CA ARG A 187 20.37 5.58 -14.76
C ARG A 187 19.80 7.00 -14.74
N GLY A 188 20.30 7.83 -13.83
CA GLY A 188 19.89 9.22 -13.63
C GLY A 188 18.49 9.42 -13.06
N VAL A 189 17.79 8.33 -12.67
CA VAL A 189 16.39 8.39 -12.19
C VAL A 189 16.30 8.83 -10.73
N ASN A 190 17.41 8.79 -9.98
CA ASN A 190 17.45 9.18 -8.57
C ASN A 190 17.85 10.66 -8.43
N ASP A 191 16.98 11.56 -8.87
CA ASP A 191 17.21 13.03 -8.87
C ASP A 191 18.46 13.45 -9.67
N GLY A 192 18.58 12.91 -10.89
CA GLY A 192 19.73 13.16 -11.76
C GLY A 192 20.94 12.26 -11.47
N GLU A 193 20.89 11.44 -10.43
CA GLU A 193 21.91 10.45 -10.08
C GLU A 193 21.41 9.01 -10.26
N ASP A 194 22.33 8.05 -10.12
CA ASP A 194 22.02 6.63 -10.15
C ASP A 194 21.62 6.15 -8.73
N PHE A 195 20.78 5.11 -8.64
CA PHE A 195 20.64 4.33 -7.42
C PHE A 195 21.93 3.51 -7.20
N SER A 196 22.29 3.24 -5.94
CA SER A 196 23.42 2.37 -5.62
C SER A 196 23.25 0.97 -6.22
N ALA A 197 24.37 0.37 -6.61
CA ALA A 197 24.37 -0.95 -7.23
C ALA A 197 23.81 -2.00 -6.26
N GLU A 198 24.16 -1.90 -4.98
CA GLU A 198 23.69 -2.76 -3.91
C GLU A 198 22.16 -2.70 -3.78
N TYR A 199 21.60 -1.48 -3.79
CA TYR A 199 20.16 -1.28 -3.67
C TYR A 199 19.41 -1.89 -4.87
N LEU A 200 19.92 -1.72 -6.09
CA LEU A 200 19.32 -2.32 -7.29
C LEU A 200 19.47 -3.84 -7.34
N VAL A 201 20.59 -4.39 -6.85
CA VAL A 201 20.78 -5.84 -6.71
C VAL A 201 19.76 -6.42 -5.74
N SER A 202 19.53 -5.79 -4.60
CA SER A 202 18.55 -6.25 -3.61
C SER A 202 17.09 -6.08 -4.05
N SER A 203 16.84 -5.23 -5.04
CA SER A 203 15.50 -4.95 -5.57
C SER A 203 15.15 -5.73 -6.85
N PHE A 204 16.09 -6.47 -7.43
CA PHE A 204 15.95 -7.21 -8.68
C PHE A 204 15.51 -8.67 -8.45
#